data_AF-A0A3B9CTH5-F1
#
_entry.id   AF-A0A3B9CTH5-F1
#
_cell.length_a   1.000
_cell.length_b   1.000
_cell.length_c   1.000
_cell.angle_alpha   90.00
_cell.angle_beta   90.00
_cell.angle_gamma   90.00
#
_symmetry.space_group_name_H-M   'P 1'
#
loop_
_entity.id
_entity.type
_entity.pdbx_description
1 polymer ?
#
loop_
_entity_poly.entity_id
_entity_poly.type
_entity_poly.pdbx_seq_one_letter_code
_entity_poly.pdbx_strand_id
1 'polypeptide(L)'
;MSDFLLRQYLKVARTAVDRATFPEERPEPETFTLKQQRGRAKTFSIQANDPDRDYVVLTRNDERAPGDPRGQSLMNSREGAPSAGFYEFTFEIESKGRGTLAEKFSAQKRNDYPVYRPEDLHRFEIYITAPNKFSAVQTRPRTLVHAMDLPDNQRVVIRKRFWLPKSWRVEVGFGNGYWGVVDPILLVDPDFDLDSFRELPKREQNEKYGRLLIDRFEEADAPRINIYSAVETGPLYDEWPPASHVAVYGKPGQNVETHLREFATRAFRRPVTDEQIAPFIRLAEQSPEGVRTAIEAILCSPRFVYLKESTKELDDYAIASRLSYFLWNTMPDKQLMADTAAGNLRDPGTLTSHVDRLLADPRSDEFVGSFVWGWLGLQNSVEMAPDPMKYFDFHRNRLNEAMVRETNEFFRCLLTENLPVA
;
A
#
# COMPACT_ATOMS: atom_id res chain seq x y z
N MET A 1 5.05 33.27 3.71
CA MET A 1 4.59 32.05 4.39
C MET A 1 4.49 32.36 5.88
N SER A 2 3.40 32.00 6.56
CA SER A 2 3.27 32.22 8.01
C SER A 2 4.19 31.27 8.77
N ASP A 3 4.54 31.61 10.03
CA ASP A 3 5.33 30.74 10.91
C ASP A 3 4.68 29.36 11.09
N PHE A 4 3.35 29.33 11.25
CA PHE A 4 2.60 28.08 11.34
C PHE A 4 2.77 27.19 10.12
N LEU A 5 2.62 27.74 8.90
CA LEU A 5 2.76 26.98 7.66
C LEU A 5 4.19 26.45 7.51
N LEU A 6 5.19 27.28 7.80
CA LEU A 6 6.60 26.87 7.73
C LEU A 6 6.88 25.67 8.65
N ARG A 7 6.34 25.67 9.88
CA ARG A 7 6.48 24.52 10.80
C ARG A 7 5.86 23.24 10.23
N GLN A 8 4.72 23.34 9.53
CA GLN A 8 4.12 22.18 8.88
C GLN A 8 4.97 21.68 7.72
N TYR A 9 5.48 22.57 6.87
CA TYR A 9 6.39 22.19 5.78
C TYR A 9 7.66 21.54 6.30
N LEU A 10 8.29 22.09 7.34
CA LEU A 10 9.47 21.51 7.97
C LEU A 10 9.19 20.10 8.51
N LYS A 11 8.04 19.89 9.16
CA LYS A 11 7.64 18.56 9.64
C LYS A 11 7.53 17.56 8.50
N VAL A 12 6.91 17.94 7.38
CA VAL A 12 6.74 17.07 6.21
C VAL A 12 8.08 16.81 5.52
N ALA A 13 8.89 17.86 5.29
CA ALA A 13 10.21 17.76 4.69
C ALA A 13 11.13 16.83 5.51
N ARG A 14 11.17 17.02 6.83
CA ARG A 14 11.94 16.16 7.74
C ARG A 14 11.48 14.70 7.65
N THR A 15 10.16 14.47 7.65
CA THR A 15 9.59 13.12 7.52
C THR A 15 9.97 12.47 6.17
N ALA A 16 9.95 13.23 5.08
CA ALA A 16 10.34 12.74 3.76
C ALA A 16 11.84 12.39 3.71
N VAL A 17 12.69 13.26 4.26
CA VAL A 17 14.14 13.05 4.34
C VAL A 17 14.47 11.87 5.26
N ASP A 18 13.79 11.71 6.40
CA ASP A 18 13.93 10.55 7.28
C ASP A 18 13.60 9.25 6.54
N ARG A 19 12.52 9.22 5.75
CA ARG A 19 12.14 8.03 4.96
C ARG A 19 13.09 7.74 3.81
N ALA A 20 13.76 8.78 3.29
CA ALA A 20 14.75 8.65 2.22
C ALA A 20 16.14 8.30 2.76
N THR A 21 16.37 8.42 4.06
CA THR A 21 17.65 8.16 4.72
C THR A 21 17.72 6.71 5.19
N PHE A 22 18.86 6.07 4.89
CA PHE A 22 19.15 4.67 5.21
C PHE A 22 20.45 4.61 6.02
N PRO A 23 20.68 3.54 6.82
CA PRO A 23 21.96 3.32 7.47
C PRO A 23 23.11 3.26 6.45
N GLU A 24 24.36 3.38 6.92
CA GLU A 24 25.52 3.21 6.04
C GLU A 24 25.67 1.75 5.58
N GLU A 25 25.50 0.82 6.53
CA GLU A 25 25.55 -0.61 6.26
C GLU A 25 24.23 -1.11 5.66
N ARG A 26 24.35 -1.90 4.58
CA ARG A 26 23.21 -2.56 3.93
C ARG A 26 22.57 -3.55 4.91
N PRO A 27 21.25 -3.41 5.21
CA PRO A 27 20.56 -4.41 6.00
C PRO A 27 20.56 -5.76 5.27
N GLU A 28 20.93 -6.81 5.99
CA GLU A 28 20.87 -8.18 5.48
C GLU A 28 19.40 -8.63 5.35
N PRO A 29 19.05 -9.31 4.25
CA PRO A 29 17.69 -9.83 4.08
C PRO A 29 17.42 -10.95 5.09
N GLU A 30 16.24 -10.91 5.69
CA GLU A 30 15.73 -11.97 6.54
C GLU A 30 14.64 -12.74 5.80
N THR A 31 14.58 -14.06 6.02
CA THR A 31 13.51 -14.90 5.47
C THR A 31 12.61 -15.39 6.58
N PHE A 32 11.32 -15.09 6.46
CA PHE A 32 10.24 -15.57 7.30
C PHE A 32 9.52 -16.71 6.58
N THR A 33 9.19 -17.78 7.30
CA THR A 33 8.48 -18.93 6.73
C THR A 33 7.29 -19.33 7.60
N LEU A 34 6.30 -19.99 6.98
CA LEU A 34 5.13 -20.52 7.68
C LEU A 34 5.49 -21.60 8.70
N LYS A 35 6.48 -22.44 8.39
CA LYS A 35 6.91 -23.58 9.20
C LYS A 35 8.34 -23.41 9.69
N GLN A 36 8.53 -22.91 10.91
CA GLN A 36 9.70 -23.29 11.74
C GLN A 36 9.27 -23.55 13.18
N GLN A 37 9.92 -24.57 13.76
CA GLN A 37 9.66 -25.21 15.05
C GLN A 37 9.39 -24.23 16.21
N ARG A 38 8.52 -24.65 17.15
CA ARG A 38 8.18 -23.90 18.38
C ARG A 38 9.42 -23.21 18.99
N GLY A 39 9.35 -21.88 19.12
CA GLY A 39 10.27 -21.09 19.94
C GLY A 39 11.37 -20.28 19.22
N ARG A 40 11.27 -19.98 17.92
CA ARG A 40 12.27 -19.12 17.22
C ARG A 40 11.65 -17.94 16.44
N ALA A 41 12.43 -16.84 16.41
CA ALA A 41 12.18 -15.65 15.60
C ALA A 41 12.05 -15.98 14.10
N LYS A 42 11.39 -15.12 13.32
CA LYS A 42 11.23 -15.22 11.85
C LYS A 42 10.20 -16.24 11.34
N THR A 43 9.04 -16.30 11.99
CA THR A 43 7.92 -17.18 11.59
C THR A 43 6.63 -16.40 11.45
N PHE A 44 5.79 -16.83 10.50
CA PHE A 44 4.41 -16.36 10.47
C PHE A 44 3.65 -16.88 11.70
N SER A 45 2.75 -16.05 12.22
CA SER A 45 1.91 -16.34 13.40
C SER A 45 0.43 -16.38 13.01
N ILE A 46 -0.29 -17.33 13.59
CA ILE A 46 -1.76 -17.42 13.55
C ILE A 46 -2.32 -17.71 14.94
N GLN A 47 -3.44 -17.09 15.28
CA GLN A 47 -4.08 -17.21 16.60
C GLN A 47 -4.60 -18.62 16.91
N ALA A 48 -4.89 -19.42 15.89
CA ALA A 48 -5.48 -20.75 16.01
C ALA A 48 -4.72 -21.79 15.16
N ASN A 49 -3.38 -21.81 15.22
CA ASN A 49 -2.63 -22.83 14.48
C ASN A 49 -2.76 -24.20 15.14
N ASP A 50 -2.88 -25.23 14.32
CA ASP A 50 -2.54 -26.58 14.73
C ASP A 50 -1.11 -26.90 14.27
N PRO A 51 -0.13 -27.05 15.18
CA PRO A 51 1.25 -27.36 14.80
C PRO A 51 1.41 -28.71 14.09
N ASP A 52 0.43 -29.61 14.20
CA ASP A 52 0.46 -30.94 13.59
C ASP A 52 -0.03 -30.91 12.12
N ARG A 53 -0.61 -29.78 11.66
CA ARG A 53 -1.07 -29.61 10.28
C ARG A 53 0.07 -29.19 9.35
N ASP A 54 -0.02 -29.68 8.11
CA ASP A 54 0.89 -29.29 7.04
C ASP A 54 0.57 -27.93 6.39
N TYR A 55 -0.51 -27.29 6.80
CA TYR A 55 -0.98 -26.02 6.24
C TYR A 55 -1.73 -25.23 7.31
N VAL A 56 -1.86 -23.93 7.05
CA VAL A 56 -2.67 -23.01 7.85
C VAL A 56 -4.03 -22.83 7.19
N VAL A 57 -5.09 -22.68 7.99
CA VAL A 57 -6.47 -22.54 7.49
C VAL A 57 -7.01 -21.15 7.80
N LEU A 58 -7.44 -20.44 6.76
CA LEU A 58 -8.24 -19.22 6.88
C LEU A 58 -9.71 -19.58 6.71
N THR A 59 -10.52 -19.25 7.70
CA THR A 59 -11.95 -19.59 7.69
C THR A 59 -12.84 -18.35 7.73
N ARG A 60 -12.33 -17.20 8.19
CA ARG A 60 -13.14 -16.01 8.50
C ARG A 60 -12.70 -14.78 7.70
N ASN A 61 -13.67 -13.92 7.40
CA ASN A 61 -13.43 -12.52 7.06
C ASN A 61 -13.24 -11.74 8.35
N ASP A 62 -12.23 -10.89 8.46
CA ASP A 62 -11.87 -10.20 9.70
C ASP A 62 -12.32 -8.73 9.78
N GLU A 63 -12.95 -8.22 8.74
CA GLU A 63 -13.58 -6.92 8.78
C GLU A 63 -14.83 -6.99 9.65
N ARG A 64 -15.25 -5.91 10.34
CA ARG A 64 -16.61 -5.78 10.90
C ARG A 64 -17.55 -4.94 10.01
N ALA A 65 -16.96 -4.11 9.21
CA ALA A 65 -17.62 -3.43 8.14
C ALA A 65 -16.55 -3.34 7.07
N PRO A 66 -16.94 -3.23 5.80
CA PRO A 66 -16.02 -2.84 4.74
C PRO A 66 -15.07 -1.72 5.22
N GLY A 67 -13.79 -2.03 5.38
CA GLY A 67 -12.78 -1.09 5.89
C GLY A 67 -12.65 -0.91 7.42
N ASP A 68 -13.37 -1.65 8.29
CA ASP A 68 -13.17 -1.76 9.75
C ASP A 68 -12.49 -3.10 10.11
N PRO A 69 -11.15 -3.21 10.00
CA PRO A 69 -10.44 -4.45 10.31
C PRO A 69 -10.40 -4.73 11.82
N ARG A 70 -10.81 -5.93 12.24
CA ARG A 70 -10.79 -6.35 13.65
C ARG A 70 -9.72 -7.38 13.99
N GLY A 71 -8.98 -7.89 13.00
CA GLY A 71 -7.71 -8.58 13.19
C GLY A 71 -7.60 -9.90 12.41
N GLN A 72 -6.41 -10.15 11.84
CA GLN A 72 -6.22 -11.20 10.84
C GLN A 72 -5.69 -12.52 11.38
N SER A 73 -5.93 -13.58 10.60
CA SER A 73 -5.51 -14.94 10.92
C SER A 73 -4.03 -15.17 10.69
N LEU A 74 -3.38 -14.62 9.65
CA LEU A 74 -1.97 -14.87 9.39
C LEU A 74 -1.15 -13.57 9.29
N MET A 75 -0.09 -13.46 10.09
CA MET A 75 0.81 -12.30 10.12
C MET A 75 2.27 -12.74 10.08
N ASN A 76 3.13 -12.03 9.36
CA ASN A 76 4.55 -12.40 9.20
C ASN A 76 5.43 -12.23 10.45
N SER A 77 5.21 -11.18 11.23
CA SER A 77 6.00 -10.87 12.42
C SER A 77 5.21 -9.95 13.35
N ARG A 78 5.33 -10.18 14.67
CA ARG A 78 4.76 -9.28 15.68
C ARG A 78 5.40 -7.88 15.65
N GLU A 79 6.68 -7.80 15.31
CA GLU A 79 7.47 -6.57 15.27
C GLU A 79 7.41 -5.87 13.90
N GLY A 80 6.96 -6.58 12.87
CA GLY A 80 6.93 -6.14 11.48
C GLY A 80 8.30 -6.20 10.81
N ALA A 81 8.43 -5.49 9.69
CA ALA A 81 9.64 -5.40 8.88
C ALA A 81 10.82 -4.84 9.71
N PRO A 82 11.97 -5.53 9.80
CA PRO A 82 13.11 -5.06 10.59
C PRO A 82 13.70 -3.74 10.08
N SER A 83 13.58 -3.48 8.78
CA SER A 83 14.03 -2.26 8.10
C SER A 83 13.04 -1.87 7.01
N ALA A 84 13.06 -0.60 6.58
CA ALA A 84 12.32 -0.23 5.38
C ALA A 84 12.96 -0.90 4.16
N GLY A 85 12.20 -1.28 3.13
CA GLY A 85 12.77 -1.95 1.96
C GLY A 85 11.72 -2.65 1.11
N PHE A 86 12.15 -3.27 0.01
CA PHE A 86 11.28 -4.20 -0.71
C PHE A 86 11.29 -5.57 -0.05
N TYR A 87 10.13 -6.22 -0.01
CA TYR A 87 9.97 -7.56 0.50
C TYR A 87 9.27 -8.40 -0.56
N GLU A 88 9.80 -9.59 -0.81
CA GLU A 88 9.18 -10.57 -1.70
C GLU A 88 8.39 -11.58 -0.89
N PHE A 89 7.16 -11.84 -1.34
CA PHE A 89 6.21 -12.73 -0.71
C PHE A 89 5.84 -13.83 -1.68
N THR A 90 5.91 -15.08 -1.22
CA THR A 90 5.41 -16.26 -1.93
C THR A 90 4.40 -16.98 -1.07
N PHE A 91 3.20 -17.20 -1.60
CA PHE A 91 2.15 -17.98 -0.94
C PHE A 91 1.74 -19.14 -1.84
N GLU A 92 1.64 -20.34 -1.28
CA GLU A 92 0.98 -21.50 -1.92
C GLU A 92 -0.34 -21.75 -1.21
N ILE A 93 -1.43 -21.58 -1.94
CA ILE A 93 -2.78 -21.52 -1.37
C ILE A 93 -3.79 -22.32 -2.20
N GLU A 94 -4.86 -22.76 -1.57
CA GLU A 94 -5.96 -23.50 -2.20
C GLU A 94 -7.29 -23.13 -1.55
N SER A 95 -8.31 -22.87 -2.36
CA SER A 95 -9.71 -22.75 -1.91
C SER A 95 -10.33 -24.14 -1.79
N LYS A 96 -11.09 -24.37 -0.71
CA LYS A 96 -11.77 -25.65 -0.44
C LYS A 96 -13.19 -25.42 0.06
N GLY A 97 -14.09 -26.37 -0.22
CA GLY A 97 -15.44 -26.39 0.34
C GLY A 97 -16.34 -25.27 -0.18
N ARG A 98 -16.06 -24.71 -1.36
CA ARG A 98 -16.89 -23.65 -1.93
C ARG A 98 -18.29 -24.17 -2.24
N GLY A 99 -19.29 -23.47 -1.75
CA GLY A 99 -20.70 -23.83 -1.92
C GLY A 99 -21.19 -25.00 -1.05
N THR A 100 -20.29 -25.70 -0.36
CA THR A 100 -20.66 -26.71 0.64
C THR A 100 -21.29 -26.03 1.86
N LEU A 101 -22.24 -26.71 2.50
CA LEU A 101 -23.02 -26.18 3.62
C LEU A 101 -23.74 -24.85 3.30
N ALA A 102 -24.08 -24.63 2.03
CA ALA A 102 -24.71 -23.42 1.54
C ALA A 102 -25.88 -22.96 2.40
N GLU A 103 -26.80 -23.85 2.74
CA GLU A 103 -27.94 -23.55 3.61
C GLU A 103 -27.48 -23.03 4.99
N LYS A 104 -26.56 -23.72 5.65
CA LYS A 104 -26.09 -23.37 7.00
C LYS A 104 -25.36 -22.03 7.03
N PHE A 105 -24.54 -21.76 6.03
CA PHE A 105 -23.82 -20.50 5.92
C PHE A 105 -24.71 -19.35 5.43
N SER A 106 -25.65 -19.60 4.51
CA SER A 106 -26.57 -18.58 3.97
C SER A 106 -27.73 -18.25 4.92
N ALA A 107 -28.12 -19.20 5.79
CA ALA A 107 -29.15 -18.99 6.81
C ALA A 107 -28.70 -18.05 7.94
N GLN A 108 -27.41 -17.73 8.02
CA GLN A 108 -26.92 -16.72 8.95
C GLN A 108 -27.54 -15.39 8.54
N LYS A 109 -28.50 -14.90 9.33
CA LYS A 109 -29.07 -13.57 9.13
C LYS A 109 -28.52 -12.66 10.19
N ARG A 110 -27.55 -11.84 9.80
CA ARG A 110 -27.21 -10.63 10.54
C ARG A 110 -27.69 -9.46 9.73
N ASN A 111 -28.65 -8.71 10.29
CA ASN A 111 -29.10 -7.44 9.69
C ASN A 111 -27.97 -6.41 9.61
N ASP A 112 -26.84 -6.68 10.27
CA ASP A 112 -25.69 -5.80 10.35
C ASP A 112 -24.42 -6.31 9.65
N TYR A 113 -24.48 -7.41 8.87
CA TYR A 113 -23.25 -8.06 8.42
C TYR A 113 -23.26 -8.88 7.11
N PRO A 114 -22.16 -8.85 6.34
CA PRO A 114 -21.82 -9.83 5.32
C PRO A 114 -21.92 -11.31 5.67
N VAL A 115 -22.88 -12.01 5.09
CA VAL A 115 -22.98 -13.47 5.22
C VAL A 115 -22.13 -14.14 4.13
N TYR A 116 -21.57 -15.31 4.40
CA TYR A 116 -20.91 -16.11 3.36
C TYR A 116 -21.91 -16.46 2.26
N ARG A 117 -21.50 -16.30 1.00
CA ARG A 117 -22.30 -16.64 -0.17
C ARG A 117 -21.68 -17.83 -0.91
N PRO A 118 -22.41 -18.94 -1.07
CA PRO A 118 -21.98 -20.13 -1.79
C PRO A 118 -21.46 -19.86 -3.21
N GLU A 119 -22.08 -18.90 -3.89
CA GLU A 119 -21.79 -18.51 -5.27
C GLU A 119 -20.54 -17.64 -5.42
N ASP A 120 -20.07 -17.00 -4.35
CA ASP A 120 -18.88 -16.16 -4.42
C ASP A 120 -17.61 -17.03 -4.57
N LEU A 121 -16.70 -16.59 -5.44
CA LEU A 121 -15.34 -17.13 -5.47
C LEU A 121 -14.63 -16.79 -4.15
N HIS A 122 -13.82 -17.70 -3.62
CA HIS A 122 -13.09 -17.42 -2.38
C HIS A 122 -11.99 -16.39 -2.64
N ARG A 123 -12.03 -15.27 -1.92
CA ARG A 123 -11.13 -14.14 -2.14
C ARG A 123 -9.96 -14.16 -1.16
N PHE A 124 -8.76 -14.31 -1.68
CA PHE A 124 -7.51 -14.17 -0.95
C PHE A 124 -7.04 -12.72 -0.96
N GLU A 125 -6.71 -12.16 0.20
CA GLU A 125 -6.34 -10.76 0.32
C GLU A 125 -5.03 -10.59 1.10
N ILE A 126 -4.18 -9.66 0.63
CA ILE A 126 -2.92 -9.27 1.27
C ILE A 126 -3.00 -7.80 1.67
N TYR A 127 -2.61 -7.52 2.90
CA TYR A 127 -2.66 -6.21 3.51
C TYR A 127 -1.31 -5.77 4.02
N ILE A 128 -1.03 -4.47 3.90
CA ILE A 128 0.07 -3.80 4.59
C ILE A 128 -0.51 -3.04 5.77
N THR A 129 -0.07 -3.38 6.98
CA THR A 129 -0.67 -2.88 8.23
C THR A 129 0.37 -2.17 9.10
N ALA A 130 -0.01 -1.02 9.64
CA ALA A 130 0.83 -0.23 10.53
C ALA A 130 1.19 -0.96 11.84
N PRO A 131 2.32 -0.60 12.48
CA PRO A 131 2.74 -1.18 13.76
C PRO A 131 1.71 -0.98 14.88
N ASN A 132 1.67 -1.94 15.81
CA ASN A 132 0.70 -2.06 16.90
C ASN A 132 0.66 -0.84 17.85
N LYS A 133 1.75 -0.08 17.97
CA LYS A 133 1.93 0.98 18.99
C LYS A 133 1.02 2.21 18.83
N PHE A 134 0.38 2.43 17.68
CA PHE A 134 -0.31 3.69 17.40
C PHE A 134 -1.84 3.64 17.50
N SER A 135 -2.45 2.45 17.55
CA SER A 135 -3.93 2.33 17.49
C SER A 135 -4.44 0.97 17.96
N ALA A 136 -5.65 0.92 18.53
CA ALA A 136 -6.41 -0.34 18.65
C ALA A 136 -6.54 -0.97 17.26
N VAL A 137 -6.69 -2.30 17.14
CA VAL A 137 -6.75 -3.00 15.83
C VAL A 137 -7.73 -2.32 14.87
N GLN A 138 -8.87 -1.85 15.39
CA GLN A 138 -9.96 -1.16 14.69
C GLN A 138 -9.60 0.21 14.09
N THR A 139 -8.52 0.86 14.53
CA THR A 139 -8.12 2.20 14.05
C THR A 139 -6.72 2.22 13.43
N ARG A 140 -6.14 1.03 13.17
CA ARG A 140 -4.81 0.93 12.55
C ARG A 140 -4.90 1.23 11.05
N PRO A 141 -4.01 2.09 10.51
CA PRO A 141 -3.82 2.18 9.07
C PRO A 141 -3.51 0.80 8.49
N ARG A 142 -4.36 0.36 7.58
CA ARG A 142 -4.28 -0.90 6.86
C ARG A 142 -4.66 -0.63 5.41
N THR A 143 -3.89 -1.17 4.48
CA THR A 143 -4.13 -0.97 3.06
C THR A 143 -4.18 -2.33 2.38
N LEU A 144 -5.28 -2.61 1.66
CA LEU A 144 -5.33 -3.75 0.76
C LEU A 144 -4.34 -3.49 -0.38
N VAL A 145 -3.37 -4.37 -0.55
CA VAL A 145 -2.37 -4.27 -1.62
C VAL A 145 -2.50 -5.36 -2.67
N HIS A 146 -3.26 -6.40 -2.38
CA HIS A 146 -3.59 -7.43 -3.35
C HIS A 146 -4.87 -8.16 -2.95
N ALA A 147 -5.75 -8.39 -3.92
CA ALA A 147 -6.88 -9.31 -3.81
C ALA A 147 -6.91 -10.21 -5.04
N MET A 148 -7.27 -11.48 -4.86
CA MET A 148 -7.43 -12.46 -5.93
C MET A 148 -8.52 -13.46 -5.58
N ASP A 149 -9.40 -13.72 -6.54
CA ASP A 149 -10.36 -14.81 -6.45
C ASP A 149 -9.68 -16.14 -6.81
N LEU A 150 -9.85 -17.13 -5.95
CA LEU A 150 -9.21 -18.43 -6.09
C LEU A 150 -10.10 -19.42 -6.86
N PRO A 151 -9.50 -20.20 -7.79
CA PRO A 151 -10.15 -21.40 -8.29
C PRO A 151 -10.33 -22.41 -7.14
N ASP A 152 -11.44 -23.12 -7.17
CA ASP A 152 -11.79 -24.10 -6.14
C ASP A 152 -11.03 -25.41 -6.37
N ASN A 153 -10.54 -26.02 -5.29
CA ASN A 153 -9.76 -27.26 -5.29
C ASN A 153 -8.52 -27.25 -6.19
N GLN A 154 -7.95 -26.06 -6.43
CA GLN A 154 -6.74 -25.90 -7.22
C GLN A 154 -5.70 -25.11 -6.43
N ARG A 155 -4.49 -25.69 -6.32
CA ARG A 155 -3.34 -24.99 -5.75
C ARG A 155 -2.87 -23.87 -6.66
N VAL A 156 -2.68 -22.70 -6.07
CA VAL A 156 -2.18 -21.49 -6.71
C VAL A 156 -0.95 -21.00 -5.96
N VAL A 157 0.09 -20.63 -6.71
CA VAL A 157 1.28 -19.97 -6.16
C VAL A 157 1.25 -18.50 -6.55
N ILE A 158 1.20 -17.62 -5.55
CA ILE A 158 1.22 -16.17 -5.73
C ILE A 158 2.59 -15.65 -5.32
N ARG A 159 3.20 -14.84 -6.19
CA ARG A 159 4.43 -14.09 -5.90
C ARG A 159 4.17 -12.60 -6.00
N LYS A 160 4.54 -11.84 -4.98
CA LYS A 160 4.37 -10.38 -4.94
C LYS A 160 5.60 -9.72 -4.32
N ARG A 161 5.92 -8.51 -4.78
CA ARG A 161 6.98 -7.67 -4.21
C ARG A 161 6.32 -6.37 -3.75
N PHE A 162 6.49 -6.03 -2.48
CA PHE A 162 5.93 -4.81 -1.89
C PHE A 162 6.99 -4.02 -1.15
N TRP A 163 6.88 -2.69 -1.16
CA TRP A 163 7.67 -1.85 -0.27
C TRP A 163 7.03 -1.83 1.12
N LEU A 164 7.81 -2.15 2.16
CA LEU A 164 7.39 -2.03 3.55
C LEU A 164 8.21 -0.94 4.25
N PRO A 165 7.56 0.01 4.96
CA PRO A 165 8.25 0.82 5.94
C PRO A 165 8.68 -0.03 7.15
N LYS A 166 9.73 0.40 7.86
CA LYS A 166 10.18 -0.25 9.10
C LYS A 166 9.01 -0.42 10.08
N SER A 167 8.91 -1.60 10.68
CA SER A 167 7.88 -2.02 11.65
C SER A 167 6.46 -2.17 11.10
N TRP A 168 6.23 -1.92 9.81
CA TRP A 168 4.98 -2.32 9.17
C TRP A 168 5.01 -3.81 8.88
N ARG A 169 3.84 -4.44 8.78
CA ARG A 169 3.73 -5.89 8.62
C ARG A 169 2.80 -6.26 7.48
N VAL A 170 2.99 -7.47 6.97
CA VAL A 170 2.05 -8.09 6.03
C VAL A 170 1.10 -9.01 6.77
N GLU A 171 -0.16 -8.89 6.40
CA GLU A 171 -1.24 -9.70 6.92
C GLU A 171 -2.07 -10.26 5.77
N VAL A 172 -2.62 -11.45 5.98
CA VAL A 172 -3.37 -12.18 4.96
C VAL A 172 -4.73 -12.61 5.50
N GLY A 173 -5.77 -12.46 4.66
CA GLY A 173 -7.16 -12.71 5.03
C GLY A 173 -7.98 -13.41 3.95
N PHE A 174 -9.12 -13.97 4.38
CA PHE A 174 -10.15 -14.54 3.51
C PHE A 174 -11.29 -13.53 3.38
N GLY A 175 -11.20 -12.67 2.36
CA GLY A 175 -11.96 -11.42 2.25
C GLY A 175 -13.47 -11.54 2.16
N ASN A 176 -13.98 -12.73 1.87
CA ASN A 176 -15.41 -13.04 1.83
C ASN A 176 -15.77 -14.33 2.59
N GLY A 177 -14.88 -14.76 3.50
CA GLY A 177 -15.15 -15.81 4.49
C GLY A 177 -16.26 -15.40 5.46
N TYR A 178 -16.67 -16.32 6.34
CA TYR A 178 -17.74 -16.03 7.29
C TYR A 178 -17.26 -15.12 8.43
N TRP A 179 -18.17 -14.34 9.01
CA TRP A 179 -17.87 -13.52 10.19
C TRP A 179 -19.10 -13.38 11.10
N GLY A 180 -18.85 -13.13 12.39
CA GLY A 180 -19.90 -12.72 13.32
C GLY A 180 -20.84 -13.83 13.81
N VAL A 181 -20.45 -15.09 13.63
CA VAL A 181 -21.20 -16.26 14.12
C VAL A 181 -20.95 -16.42 15.61
N VAL A 182 -22.02 -16.40 16.38
CA VAL A 182 -22.02 -16.85 17.78
C VAL A 182 -21.89 -18.37 17.70
N ASP A 183 -20.67 -18.88 17.90
CA ASP A 183 -20.31 -20.31 17.89
C ASP A 183 -20.24 -20.98 16.48
N PRO A 184 -19.22 -20.65 15.67
CA PRO A 184 -19.05 -21.19 14.31
C PRO A 184 -18.89 -22.71 14.21
N ILE A 185 -18.59 -23.37 15.33
CA ILE A 185 -18.55 -24.83 15.39
C ILE A 185 -19.93 -25.44 15.09
N LEU A 186 -21.03 -24.80 15.50
CA LEU A 186 -22.39 -25.30 15.27
C LEU A 186 -22.81 -25.27 13.80
N LEU A 187 -22.10 -24.53 12.95
CA LEU A 187 -22.33 -24.55 11.50
C LEU A 187 -21.86 -25.86 10.87
N VAL A 188 -20.78 -26.41 11.40
CA VAL A 188 -20.10 -27.57 10.85
C VAL A 188 -20.38 -28.83 11.67
N ASP A 189 -20.75 -28.67 12.93
CA ASP A 189 -21.12 -29.71 13.88
C ASP A 189 -22.35 -29.25 14.70
N PRO A 190 -23.58 -29.34 14.15
CA PRO A 190 -24.80 -28.84 14.80
C PRO A 190 -25.14 -29.51 16.13
N ASP A 191 -24.67 -30.75 16.33
CA ASP A 191 -24.92 -31.56 17.52
C ASP A 191 -23.81 -31.39 18.58
N PHE A 192 -22.86 -30.46 18.36
CA PHE A 192 -21.77 -30.21 19.29
C PHE A 192 -22.29 -29.70 20.65
N ASP A 193 -21.95 -30.43 21.72
CA ASP A 193 -22.30 -30.06 23.09
C ASP A 193 -21.47 -28.86 23.59
N LEU A 194 -21.95 -27.68 23.21
CA LEU A 194 -21.32 -26.41 23.51
C LEU A 194 -21.39 -26.04 25.00
N ASP A 195 -22.42 -26.49 25.70
CA ASP A 195 -22.61 -26.19 27.12
C ASP A 195 -21.55 -26.93 27.94
N SER A 196 -21.37 -28.23 27.71
CA SER A 196 -20.26 -29.00 28.32
C SER A 196 -18.89 -28.41 27.97
N PHE A 197 -18.69 -27.94 26.74
CA PHE A 197 -17.43 -27.31 26.35
C PHE A 197 -17.15 -26.00 27.12
N ARG A 198 -18.20 -25.21 27.40
CA ARG A 198 -18.10 -23.94 28.13
C ARG A 198 -17.82 -24.12 29.62
N GLU A 199 -18.12 -25.28 30.19
CA GLU A 199 -17.78 -25.64 31.57
C GLU A 199 -16.27 -25.91 31.78
N LEU A 200 -15.52 -26.18 30.70
CA LEU A 200 -14.08 -26.41 30.78
C LEU A 200 -13.31 -25.17 31.26
N PRO A 201 -12.13 -25.33 31.87
CA PRO A 201 -11.26 -24.20 32.18
C PRO A 201 -10.96 -23.36 30.94
N LYS A 202 -11.00 -22.03 31.07
CA LYS A 202 -10.81 -21.09 29.95
C LYS A 202 -9.51 -21.29 29.17
N ARG A 203 -8.45 -21.76 29.86
CA ARG A 203 -7.18 -22.14 29.24
C ARG A 203 -7.35 -23.33 28.28
N GLU A 204 -8.06 -24.37 28.71
CA GLU A 204 -8.32 -25.54 27.87
C GLU A 204 -9.21 -25.20 26.68
N GLN A 205 -10.22 -24.34 26.88
CA GLN A 205 -11.04 -23.85 25.79
C GLN A 205 -10.17 -23.16 24.72
N ASN A 206 -9.29 -22.24 25.14
CA ASN A 206 -8.39 -21.53 24.23
C ASN A 206 -7.39 -22.46 23.53
N GLU A 207 -6.89 -23.49 24.22
CA GLU A 207 -5.94 -24.46 23.66
C GLU A 207 -6.62 -25.41 22.66
N LYS A 208 -7.89 -25.79 22.87
CA LYS A 208 -8.60 -26.80 22.07
C LYS A 208 -9.47 -26.23 20.95
N TYR A 209 -10.14 -25.10 21.18
CA TYR A 209 -11.22 -24.62 20.30
C TYR A 209 -10.75 -24.35 18.87
N GLY A 210 -9.57 -23.76 18.71
CA GLY A 210 -9.01 -23.47 17.38
C GLY A 210 -8.80 -24.74 16.55
N ARG A 211 -8.15 -25.75 17.14
CA ARG A 211 -7.92 -27.06 16.51
C ARG A 211 -9.24 -27.75 16.17
N LEU A 212 -10.11 -27.88 17.16
CA LEU A 212 -11.42 -28.53 17.02
C LEU A 212 -12.26 -27.88 15.92
N LEU A 213 -12.29 -26.54 15.85
CA LEU A 213 -13.02 -25.84 14.81
C LEU A 213 -12.47 -26.19 13.42
N ILE A 214 -11.15 -26.19 13.24
CA ILE A 214 -10.55 -26.51 11.95
C ILE A 214 -10.82 -27.98 11.59
N ASP A 215 -10.72 -28.92 12.55
CA ASP A 215 -11.03 -30.33 12.33
C ASP A 215 -12.46 -30.49 11.76
N ARG A 216 -13.45 -29.84 12.39
CA ARG A 216 -14.84 -29.88 11.92
C ARG A 216 -15.04 -29.21 10.57
N PHE A 217 -14.32 -28.12 10.29
CA PHE A 217 -14.37 -27.47 8.98
C PHE A 217 -13.85 -28.39 7.87
N GLU A 218 -12.82 -29.19 8.15
CA GLU A 218 -12.27 -30.15 7.20
C GLU A 218 -13.17 -31.36 7.01
N GLU A 219 -13.67 -31.95 8.11
CA GLU A 219 -14.59 -33.10 8.10
C GLU A 219 -15.89 -32.80 7.34
N ALA A 220 -16.46 -31.60 7.55
CA ALA A 220 -17.69 -31.18 6.89
C ALA A 220 -17.46 -30.55 5.50
N ASP A 221 -16.22 -30.55 5.01
CA ASP A 221 -15.75 -29.84 3.82
C ASP A 221 -16.31 -28.41 3.68
N ALA A 222 -16.21 -27.65 4.77
CA ALA A 222 -16.72 -26.29 4.86
C ALA A 222 -15.81 -25.27 4.13
N PRO A 223 -16.35 -24.10 3.76
CA PRO A 223 -15.60 -23.04 3.08
C PRO A 223 -14.35 -22.59 3.84
N ARG A 224 -13.19 -22.68 3.19
CA ARG A 224 -11.89 -22.28 3.76
C ARG A 224 -10.83 -22.03 2.69
N ILE A 225 -9.80 -21.28 3.04
CA ILE A 225 -8.55 -21.17 2.27
C ILE A 225 -7.43 -21.87 3.05
N ASN A 226 -6.80 -22.85 2.43
CA ASN A 226 -5.61 -23.51 2.94
C ASN A 226 -4.36 -22.77 2.45
N ILE A 227 -3.39 -22.55 3.32
CA ILE A 227 -2.09 -21.97 3.04
C ILE A 227 -1.03 -23.03 3.35
N TYR A 228 -0.48 -23.65 2.31
CA TYR A 228 0.53 -24.72 2.42
C TYR A 228 1.92 -24.16 2.68
N SER A 229 2.24 -23.01 2.09
CA SER A 229 3.48 -22.31 2.34
C SER A 229 3.28 -20.79 2.28
N ALA A 230 4.02 -20.09 3.13
CA ALA A 230 4.19 -18.65 3.10
C ALA A 230 5.67 -18.37 3.32
N VAL A 231 6.27 -17.61 2.42
CA VAL A 231 7.67 -17.18 2.50
C VAL A 231 7.71 -15.69 2.27
N GLU A 232 8.38 -14.97 3.16
CA GLU A 232 8.70 -13.56 2.99
C GLU A 232 10.21 -13.39 3.08
N THR A 233 10.80 -12.67 2.15
CA THR A 233 12.23 -12.34 2.18
C THR A 233 12.43 -10.84 2.00
N GLY A 234 13.17 -10.22 2.93
CA GLY A 234 13.58 -8.83 2.82
C GLY A 234 14.22 -8.26 4.10
N PRO A 235 14.72 -7.02 4.05
CA PRO A 235 14.59 -6.08 2.95
C PRO A 235 15.51 -6.43 1.76
N LEU A 236 15.02 -6.21 0.55
CA LEU A 236 15.71 -6.38 -0.72
C LEU A 236 15.92 -5.01 -1.36
N TYR A 237 17.11 -4.84 -1.94
CA TYR A 237 17.52 -3.62 -2.64
C TYR A 237 18.27 -4.02 -3.90
N ASP A 238 17.92 -3.38 -5.00
CA ASP A 238 18.59 -3.59 -6.28
C ASP A 238 19.97 -2.88 -6.29
N GLU A 239 20.08 -1.74 -5.60
CA GLU A 239 21.31 -0.96 -5.44
C GLU A 239 21.50 -0.48 -3.99
N TRP A 240 22.74 -0.29 -3.55
CA TRP A 240 23.08 0.25 -2.22
C TRP A 240 24.16 1.35 -2.27
N PRO A 241 23.98 2.49 -1.58
CA PRO A 241 22.75 2.94 -0.91
C PRO A 241 21.57 3.12 -1.87
N PRO A 242 20.31 3.07 -1.41
CA PRO A 242 19.15 3.23 -2.28
C PRO A 242 19.15 4.62 -2.95
N ALA A 243 18.52 4.73 -4.13
CA ALA A 243 18.46 5.98 -4.88
C ALA A 243 17.90 7.17 -4.05
N SER A 244 17.00 6.90 -3.10
CA SER A 244 16.49 7.91 -2.16
C SER A 244 17.55 8.42 -1.19
N HIS A 245 18.44 7.54 -0.71
CA HIS A 245 19.57 7.92 0.16
C HIS A 245 20.54 8.80 -0.62
N VAL A 246 20.90 8.36 -1.83
CA VAL A 246 21.77 9.14 -2.74
C VAL A 246 21.15 10.49 -3.09
N ALA A 247 19.82 10.56 -3.22
CA ALA A 247 19.14 11.84 -3.45
C ALA A 247 19.29 12.83 -2.27
N VAL A 248 19.39 12.34 -1.04
CA VAL A 248 19.61 13.19 0.15
C VAL A 248 21.09 13.55 0.30
N TYR A 249 21.99 12.56 0.30
CA TYR A 249 23.39 12.74 0.70
C TYR A 249 24.37 12.92 -0.47
N GLY A 250 23.94 12.65 -1.69
CA GLY A 250 24.80 12.62 -2.87
C GLY A 250 25.45 11.26 -3.06
N LYS A 251 26.17 11.11 -4.17
CA LYS A 251 26.96 9.89 -4.42
C LYS A 251 28.17 9.87 -3.48
N PRO A 252 28.68 8.67 -3.09
CA PRO A 252 29.91 8.58 -2.31
C PRO A 252 31.06 9.37 -2.96
N GLY A 253 31.69 10.27 -2.20
CA GLY A 253 32.78 11.13 -2.68
C GLY A 253 32.35 12.35 -3.50
N GLN A 254 31.05 12.57 -3.73
CA GLN A 254 30.56 13.76 -4.43
C GLN A 254 30.77 15.01 -3.56
N ASN A 255 31.21 16.10 -4.20
CA ASN A 255 31.32 17.39 -3.53
C ASN A 255 29.94 17.90 -3.08
N VAL A 256 29.83 18.34 -1.81
CA VAL A 256 28.57 18.76 -1.18
C VAL A 256 27.92 19.93 -1.91
N GLU A 257 28.69 20.95 -2.30
CA GLU A 257 28.16 22.10 -3.04
C GLU A 257 27.57 21.66 -4.38
N THR A 258 28.27 20.78 -5.10
CA THR A 258 27.79 20.25 -6.39
C THR A 258 26.48 19.51 -6.21
N HIS A 259 26.39 18.61 -5.22
CA HIS A 259 25.17 17.85 -4.92
C HIS A 259 24.00 18.78 -4.53
N LEU A 260 24.23 19.72 -3.61
CA LEU A 260 23.20 20.68 -3.20
C LEU A 260 22.71 21.53 -4.38
N ARG A 261 23.61 21.94 -5.28
CA ARG A 261 23.24 22.71 -6.47
C ARG A 261 22.43 21.89 -7.47
N GLU A 262 22.80 20.64 -7.70
CA GLU A 262 22.03 19.70 -8.53
C GLU A 262 20.62 19.47 -7.94
N PHE A 263 20.56 19.20 -6.63
CA PHE A 263 19.30 19.00 -5.93
C PHE A 263 18.42 20.25 -5.98
N ALA A 264 18.98 21.43 -5.66
CA ALA A 264 18.25 22.70 -5.69
C ALA A 264 17.79 23.08 -7.10
N THR A 265 18.61 22.80 -8.13
CA THR A 265 18.25 23.03 -9.54
C THR A 265 17.04 22.20 -9.94
N ARG A 266 17.01 20.93 -9.52
CA ARG A 266 15.87 20.05 -9.74
C ARG A 266 14.65 20.49 -8.92
N ALA A 267 14.82 20.76 -7.63
CA ALA A 267 13.75 21.15 -6.72
C ALA A 267 13.09 22.49 -7.12
N PHE A 268 13.90 23.46 -7.55
CA PHE A 268 13.40 24.75 -8.02
C PHE A 268 13.03 24.76 -9.50
N ARG A 269 13.28 23.64 -10.19
CA ARG A 269 12.94 23.40 -11.60
C ARG A 269 13.55 24.44 -12.55
N ARG A 270 14.73 24.95 -12.18
CA ARG A 270 15.52 25.94 -12.93
C ARG A 270 16.93 26.07 -12.36
N PRO A 271 17.90 26.55 -13.15
CA PRO A 271 19.26 26.82 -12.68
C PRO A 271 19.29 27.72 -11.44
N VAL A 272 20.21 27.41 -10.52
CA VAL A 272 20.42 28.13 -9.27
C VAL A 272 21.74 28.88 -9.31
N THR A 273 21.70 30.18 -9.00
CA THR A 273 22.90 31.04 -8.96
C THR A 273 23.70 30.81 -7.68
N ASP A 274 24.94 31.28 -7.65
CA ASP A 274 25.83 31.14 -6.50
C ASP A 274 25.24 31.80 -5.24
N GLU A 275 24.63 32.97 -5.38
CA GLU A 275 23.99 33.68 -4.28
C GLU A 275 22.76 32.92 -3.75
N GLN A 276 22.06 32.21 -4.63
CA GLN A 276 20.86 31.44 -4.26
C GLN A 276 21.21 30.14 -3.54
N ILE A 277 22.34 29.50 -3.88
CA ILE A 277 22.74 28.24 -3.25
C ILE A 277 23.57 28.45 -1.98
N ALA A 278 24.31 29.54 -1.88
CA ALA A 278 25.23 29.82 -0.76
C ALA A 278 24.59 29.69 0.64
N PRO A 279 23.34 30.11 0.90
CA PRO A 279 22.69 29.90 2.20
C PRO A 279 22.53 28.42 2.58
N PHE A 280 22.25 27.55 1.60
CA PHE A 280 22.06 26.12 1.83
C PHE A 280 23.40 25.41 2.06
N ILE A 281 24.46 25.85 1.35
CA ILE A 281 25.83 25.35 1.58
C ILE A 281 26.28 25.69 3.01
N ARG A 282 26.13 26.95 3.43
CA ARG A 282 26.45 27.36 4.81
C ARG A 282 25.66 26.57 5.85
N LEU A 283 24.38 26.30 5.57
CA LEU A 283 23.55 25.51 6.47
C LEU A 283 24.04 24.06 6.58
N ALA A 284 24.51 23.47 5.49
CA ALA A 284 25.12 22.13 5.51
C ALA A 284 26.47 22.11 6.26
N GLU A 285 27.24 23.20 6.25
CA GLU A 285 28.51 23.28 6.98
C GLU A 285 28.33 23.53 8.49
N GLN A 286 27.29 24.29 8.86
CA GLN A 286 27.05 24.72 10.24
C GLN A 286 26.16 23.76 11.04
N SER A 287 25.32 22.98 10.36
CA SER A 287 24.41 22.05 11.02
C SER A 287 25.09 20.74 11.39
N PRO A 288 24.87 20.19 12.61
CA PRO A 288 25.32 18.85 12.97
C PRO A 288 24.81 17.73 12.04
N GLU A 289 23.64 17.93 11.42
CA GLU A 289 23.03 16.96 10.49
C GLU A 289 23.46 17.20 9.03
N GLY A 290 24.28 18.23 8.79
CA GLY A 290 24.98 18.48 7.54
C GLY A 290 24.06 18.74 6.34
N VAL A 291 24.36 18.06 5.22
CA VAL A 291 23.59 18.10 3.95
C VAL A 291 22.10 17.88 4.18
N ARG A 292 21.74 17.04 5.16
CA ARG A 292 20.36 16.73 5.51
C ARG A 292 19.55 18.01 5.82
N THR A 293 20.08 18.88 6.67
CA THR A 293 19.41 20.14 7.05
C THR A 293 19.26 21.07 5.85
N ALA A 294 20.26 21.10 4.95
CA ALA A 294 20.20 21.88 3.72
C ALA A 294 19.12 21.36 2.75
N ILE A 295 18.98 20.04 2.59
CA ILE A 295 17.90 19.42 1.79
C ILE A 295 16.53 19.76 2.38
N GLU A 296 16.36 19.59 3.70
CA GLU A 296 15.11 19.96 4.39
C GLU A 296 14.76 21.45 4.17
N ALA A 297 15.75 22.34 4.21
CA ALA A 297 15.57 23.76 3.94
C ALA A 297 15.23 24.06 2.46
N ILE A 298 15.84 23.36 1.50
CA ILE A 298 15.50 23.47 0.07
C ILE A 298 14.04 23.07 -0.14
N LEU A 299 13.58 21.98 0.48
CA LEU A 299 12.20 21.49 0.40
C LEU A 299 11.18 22.41 1.13
N CYS A 300 11.65 23.32 1.98
CA CYS A 300 10.79 24.33 2.61
C CYS A 300 10.88 25.71 1.92
N SER A 301 11.75 25.85 0.91
CA SER A 301 11.93 27.10 0.19
C SER A 301 10.66 27.47 -0.59
N PRO A 302 10.27 28.75 -0.63
CA PRO A 302 9.18 29.22 -1.50
C PRO A 302 9.38 28.84 -2.97
N ARG A 303 10.63 28.69 -3.42
CA ARG A 303 10.97 28.28 -4.79
C ARG A 303 10.63 26.81 -5.08
N PHE A 304 10.56 25.98 -4.04
CA PHE A 304 10.11 24.60 -4.11
C PHE A 304 8.60 24.49 -3.92
N VAL A 305 8.05 25.18 -2.90
CA VAL A 305 6.63 25.08 -2.52
C VAL A 305 5.70 25.72 -3.57
N TYR A 306 6.15 26.78 -4.25
CA TYR A 306 5.36 27.47 -5.26
C TYR A 306 5.99 27.35 -6.65
N LEU A 307 5.13 27.26 -7.66
CA LEU A 307 5.54 27.47 -9.04
C LEU A 307 5.75 28.98 -9.25
N LYS A 308 6.99 29.37 -9.53
CA LYS A 308 7.33 30.77 -9.78
C LYS A 308 7.08 31.09 -11.25
N GLU A 309 6.03 31.87 -11.50
CA GLU A 309 5.64 32.29 -12.84
C GLU A 309 5.70 33.81 -12.94
N SER A 310 6.08 34.32 -14.11
CA SER A 310 6.00 35.75 -14.40
C SER A 310 4.54 36.12 -14.72
N THR A 311 4.11 37.31 -14.31
CA THR A 311 2.73 37.78 -14.53
C THR A 311 2.46 38.26 -15.96
N LYS A 312 3.49 38.35 -16.81
CA LYS A 312 3.37 38.84 -18.19
C LYS A 312 3.48 37.70 -19.19
N GLU A 313 4.66 37.09 -19.25
CA GLU A 313 4.97 35.98 -20.15
C GLU A 313 5.67 34.86 -19.40
N LEU A 314 5.33 33.63 -19.72
CA LEU A 314 5.98 32.47 -19.14
C LEU A 314 7.37 32.30 -19.75
N ASP A 315 8.37 32.16 -18.90
CA ASP A 315 9.69 31.68 -19.33
C ASP A 315 9.62 30.17 -19.64
N ASP A 316 10.62 29.65 -20.36
CA ASP A 316 10.60 28.26 -20.81
C ASP A 316 10.57 27.27 -19.62
N TYR A 317 11.19 27.63 -18.49
CA TYR A 317 11.14 26.84 -17.25
C TYR A 317 9.74 26.79 -16.63
N ALA A 318 8.99 27.89 -16.71
CA ALA A 318 7.60 27.94 -16.29
C ALA A 318 6.72 27.11 -17.22
N ILE A 319 6.95 27.13 -18.54
CA ILE A 319 6.24 26.27 -19.50
C ILE A 319 6.50 24.78 -19.18
N ALA A 320 7.78 24.40 -19.01
CA ALA A 320 8.17 23.04 -18.68
C ALA A 320 7.53 22.55 -17.37
N SER A 321 7.54 23.41 -16.33
CA SER A 321 6.92 23.10 -15.05
C SER A 321 5.41 22.96 -15.19
N ARG A 322 4.72 23.87 -15.88
CA ARG A 322 3.27 23.75 -16.10
C ARG A 322 2.92 22.47 -16.84
N LEU A 323 3.66 22.13 -17.88
CA LEU A 323 3.43 20.92 -18.66
C LEU A 323 3.60 19.66 -17.81
N SER A 324 4.68 19.57 -17.03
CA SER A 324 4.93 18.39 -16.18
C SER A 324 3.93 18.27 -15.04
N TYR A 325 3.53 19.38 -14.41
CA TYR A 325 2.54 19.34 -13.33
C TYR A 325 1.13 19.09 -13.86
N PHE A 326 0.82 19.55 -15.06
CA PHE A 326 -0.45 19.24 -15.72
C PHE A 326 -0.57 17.75 -16.03
N LEU A 327 0.47 17.13 -16.61
CA LEU A 327 0.40 15.75 -17.09
C LEU A 327 0.88 14.69 -16.09
N TRP A 328 1.77 15.03 -15.16
CA TRP A 328 2.35 14.08 -14.19
C TRP A 328 2.15 14.47 -12.73
N ASN A 329 1.57 15.63 -12.43
CA ASN A 329 1.46 16.19 -11.08
C ASN A 329 2.82 16.23 -10.31
N THR A 330 3.92 16.33 -11.06
CA THR A 330 5.27 16.33 -10.51
C THR A 330 6.24 17.11 -11.40
N MET A 331 7.48 17.24 -10.92
CA MET A 331 8.53 18.02 -11.56
C MET A 331 8.90 17.49 -12.96
N PRO A 332 9.35 18.36 -13.88
CA PRO A 332 9.84 17.96 -15.18
C PRO A 332 11.03 17.02 -15.04
N ASP A 333 11.15 16.07 -15.97
CA ASP A 333 12.29 15.16 -16.00
C ASP A 333 13.51 15.79 -16.66
N LYS A 334 14.62 15.04 -16.67
CA LYS A 334 15.90 15.54 -17.18
C LYS A 334 15.84 15.93 -18.65
N GLN A 335 15.11 15.17 -19.47
CA GLN A 335 14.99 15.45 -20.90
C GLN A 335 14.23 16.76 -21.14
N LEU A 336 13.05 16.92 -20.53
CA LEU A 336 12.28 18.16 -20.65
C LEU A 336 13.08 19.37 -20.14
N MET A 337 13.81 19.22 -19.04
CA MET A 337 14.68 20.28 -18.51
C MET A 337 15.87 20.61 -19.41
N ALA A 338 16.42 19.64 -20.14
CA ALA A 338 17.51 19.86 -21.08
C ALA A 338 17.05 20.66 -22.30
N ASP A 339 15.92 20.28 -22.90
CA ASP A 339 15.33 21.01 -24.04
C ASP A 339 14.86 22.42 -23.64
N THR A 340 14.40 22.57 -22.40
CA THR A 340 14.12 23.87 -21.78
C THR A 340 15.37 24.73 -21.68
N ALA A 341 16.48 24.17 -21.19
CA ALA A 341 17.74 24.91 -21.06
C ALA A 341 18.35 25.29 -22.42
N ALA A 342 18.06 24.52 -23.47
CA ALA A 342 18.46 24.81 -24.85
C ALA A 342 17.57 25.85 -25.55
N GLY A 343 16.43 26.24 -24.95
CA GLY A 343 15.46 27.17 -25.57
C GLY A 343 14.61 26.54 -26.67
N ASN A 344 14.60 25.21 -26.77
CA ASN A 344 13.90 24.47 -27.83
C ASN A 344 12.41 24.26 -27.52
N LEU A 345 11.98 24.43 -26.25
CA LEU A 345 10.62 24.09 -25.83
C LEU A 345 9.50 24.91 -26.50
N ARG A 346 9.84 26.07 -27.07
CA ARG A 346 8.89 26.91 -27.82
C ARG A 346 8.65 26.44 -29.25
N ASP A 347 9.48 25.54 -29.77
CA ASP A 347 9.24 24.91 -31.06
C ASP A 347 8.01 23.99 -30.96
N PRO A 348 6.97 24.18 -31.81
CA PRO A 348 5.75 23.37 -31.74
C PRO A 348 6.02 21.87 -31.88
N GLY A 349 6.97 21.45 -32.73
CA GLY A 349 7.30 20.05 -32.91
C GLY A 349 7.90 19.42 -31.66
N THR A 350 8.85 20.13 -31.03
CA THR A 350 9.48 19.73 -29.77
C THR A 350 8.46 19.66 -28.63
N LEU A 351 7.57 20.65 -28.53
CA LEU A 351 6.51 20.65 -27.53
C LEU A 351 5.54 19.47 -27.69
N THR A 352 5.06 19.23 -28.91
CA THR A 352 4.17 18.09 -29.20
C THR A 352 4.84 16.76 -28.89
N SER A 353 6.11 16.58 -29.27
CA SER A 353 6.87 15.37 -28.96
C SER A 353 6.99 15.14 -27.44
N HIS A 354 7.20 16.20 -26.65
CA HIS A 354 7.15 16.06 -25.20
C HIS A 354 5.76 15.71 -24.69
N VAL A 355 4.68 16.32 -25.19
CA VAL A 355 3.31 15.98 -24.77
C VAL A 355 3.05 14.48 -24.96
N ASP A 356 3.33 13.94 -26.15
CA ASP A 356 3.11 12.52 -26.45
C ASP A 356 3.92 11.62 -25.52
N ARG A 357 5.19 11.96 -25.30
CA ARG A 357 6.09 11.23 -24.40
C ARG A 357 5.61 11.26 -22.95
N LEU A 358 5.14 12.41 -22.46
CA LEU A 358 4.63 12.57 -21.10
C LEU A 358 3.34 11.74 -20.92
N LEU A 359 2.45 11.74 -21.90
CA LEU A 359 1.22 10.92 -21.89
C LEU A 359 1.48 9.41 -21.99
N ALA A 360 2.56 9.00 -22.65
CA ALA A 360 2.96 7.60 -22.74
C ALA A 360 3.64 7.07 -21.46
N ASP A 361 4.14 7.95 -20.59
CA ASP A 361 4.82 7.57 -19.35
C ASP A 361 3.79 7.19 -18.26
N PRO A 362 4.01 6.13 -17.45
CA PRO A 362 3.10 5.71 -16.38
C PRO A 362 2.76 6.80 -15.36
N ARG A 363 3.60 7.83 -15.20
CA ARG A 363 3.29 8.98 -14.33
C ARG A 363 2.05 9.76 -14.78
N SER A 364 1.62 9.62 -16.04
CA SER A 364 0.39 10.22 -16.54
C SER A 364 -0.88 9.60 -15.95
N ASP A 365 -0.80 8.44 -15.30
CA ASP A 365 -1.93 7.87 -14.57
C ASP A 365 -2.41 8.79 -13.43
N GLU A 366 -1.51 9.61 -12.89
CA GLU A 366 -1.85 10.63 -11.88
C GLU A 366 -2.70 11.76 -12.49
N PHE A 367 -2.45 12.16 -13.75
CA PHE A 367 -3.31 13.08 -14.47
C PHE A 367 -4.68 12.46 -14.72
N VAL A 368 -4.73 11.22 -15.22
CA VAL A 368 -5.99 10.49 -15.44
C VAL A 368 -6.81 10.45 -14.15
N GLY A 369 -6.22 9.98 -13.06
CA GLY A 369 -6.89 9.87 -11.77
C GLY A 369 -7.39 11.22 -11.27
N SER A 370 -6.53 12.25 -11.22
CA SER A 370 -6.89 13.57 -10.69
C SER A 370 -7.91 14.30 -11.56
N PHE A 371 -7.76 14.23 -12.90
CA PHE A 371 -8.65 14.88 -13.84
C PHE A 371 -10.05 14.26 -13.79
N VAL A 372 -10.14 12.93 -13.91
CA VAL A 372 -11.42 12.21 -13.87
C VAL A 372 -12.09 12.39 -12.51
N TRP A 373 -11.31 12.33 -11.42
CA TRP A 373 -11.81 12.56 -10.06
C TRP A 373 -12.52 13.92 -9.93
N GLY A 374 -11.87 14.99 -10.37
CA GLY A 374 -12.44 16.33 -10.34
C GLY A 374 -13.56 16.55 -11.36
N TRP A 375 -13.39 16.08 -12.59
CA TRP A 375 -14.32 16.30 -13.70
C TRP A 375 -15.67 15.62 -13.48
N LEU A 376 -15.65 14.35 -13.07
CA LEU A 376 -16.87 13.56 -12.84
C LEU A 376 -17.35 13.63 -11.38
N GLY A 377 -16.62 14.33 -10.51
CA GLY A 377 -16.98 14.47 -9.11
C GLY A 377 -16.92 13.15 -8.35
N LEU A 378 -15.90 12.32 -8.60
CA LEU A 378 -15.78 10.99 -8.00
C LEU A 378 -15.63 11.04 -6.47
N GLN A 379 -15.30 12.19 -5.88
CA GLN A 379 -15.37 12.37 -4.42
C GLN A 379 -16.75 12.03 -3.85
N ASN A 380 -17.83 12.22 -4.62
CA ASN A 380 -19.19 11.88 -4.19
C ASN A 380 -19.36 10.38 -3.97
N SER A 381 -18.55 9.52 -4.62
CA SER A 381 -18.61 8.08 -4.38
C SER A 381 -18.12 7.71 -2.98
N VAL A 382 -17.30 8.56 -2.35
CA VAL A 382 -16.83 8.43 -0.98
C VAL A 382 -17.73 9.21 -0.02
N GLU A 383 -18.04 10.46 -0.32
CA GLU A 383 -18.82 11.35 0.55
C GLU A 383 -20.29 10.94 0.66
N MET A 384 -20.85 10.37 -0.41
CA MET A 384 -22.21 9.85 -0.46
C MET A 384 -22.22 8.32 -0.62
N ALA A 385 -21.25 7.65 0.03
CA ALA A 385 -21.17 6.21 0.02
C ALA A 385 -22.51 5.60 0.50
N PRO A 386 -23.05 4.58 -0.20
CA PRO A 386 -24.25 3.89 0.22
C PRO A 386 -24.13 3.41 1.67
N ASP A 387 -25.23 3.46 2.43
CA ASP A 387 -25.27 2.96 3.81
C ASP A 387 -24.72 1.51 3.87
N PRO A 388 -23.62 1.26 4.59
CA PRO A 388 -22.98 -0.07 4.60
C PRO A 388 -23.88 -1.19 5.10
N MET A 389 -24.90 -0.86 5.90
CA MET A 389 -25.85 -1.81 6.45
C MET A 389 -26.99 -2.13 5.50
N LYS A 390 -27.38 -1.17 4.66
CA LYS A 390 -28.45 -1.36 3.67
C LYS A 390 -27.91 -1.93 2.36
N TYR A 391 -26.71 -1.52 1.97
CA TYR A 391 -26.10 -1.85 0.68
C TYR A 391 -24.86 -2.73 0.88
N PHE A 392 -25.04 -3.82 1.61
CA PHE A 392 -23.98 -4.76 1.93
C PHE A 392 -23.20 -5.24 0.68
N ASP A 393 -23.89 -5.60 -0.41
CA ASP A 393 -23.28 -6.12 -1.63
C ASP A 393 -22.34 -5.12 -2.30
N PHE A 394 -22.73 -3.84 -2.26
CA PHE A 394 -21.92 -2.76 -2.82
C PHE A 394 -20.54 -2.71 -2.17
N HIS A 395 -20.49 -2.86 -0.85
CA HIS A 395 -19.23 -2.76 -0.14
C HIS A 395 -18.47 -4.09 -0.06
N ARG A 396 -19.16 -5.23 0.09
CA ARG A 396 -18.54 -6.58 0.09
C ARG A 396 -17.71 -6.81 -1.17
N ASN A 397 -18.30 -6.44 -2.30
CA ASN A 397 -17.72 -6.61 -3.63
C ASN A 397 -16.79 -5.45 -4.01
N ARG A 398 -16.56 -4.51 -3.08
CA ARG A 398 -15.76 -3.30 -3.31
C ARG A 398 -16.18 -2.58 -4.59
N LEU A 399 -17.49 -2.50 -4.84
CA LEU A 399 -18.02 -1.93 -6.09
C LEU A 399 -17.59 -0.48 -6.28
N ASN A 400 -17.46 0.30 -5.19
CA ASN A 400 -16.92 1.66 -5.29
C ASN A 400 -15.50 1.68 -5.89
N GLU A 401 -14.60 0.84 -5.37
CA GLU A 401 -13.22 0.73 -5.87
C GLU A 401 -13.22 0.29 -7.34
N ALA A 402 -14.06 -0.68 -7.70
CA ALA A 402 -14.21 -1.18 -9.06
C ALA A 402 -14.74 -0.11 -10.02
N MET A 403 -15.79 0.63 -9.63
CA MET A 403 -16.40 1.70 -10.43
C MET A 403 -15.42 2.85 -10.68
N VAL A 404 -14.70 3.29 -9.63
CA VAL A 404 -13.68 4.34 -9.76
C VAL A 404 -12.56 3.87 -10.67
N ARG A 405 -12.09 2.63 -10.50
CA ARG A 405 -11.05 2.04 -11.35
C ARG A 405 -11.51 1.94 -12.80
N GLU A 406 -12.67 1.35 -13.06
CA GLU A 406 -13.24 1.21 -14.41
C GLU A 406 -13.35 2.57 -15.11
N THR A 407 -13.83 3.59 -14.40
CA THR A 407 -13.97 4.94 -14.95
C THR A 407 -12.60 5.52 -15.36
N ASN A 408 -11.58 5.35 -14.51
CA ASN A 408 -10.22 5.80 -14.82
C ASN A 408 -9.61 5.01 -15.99
N GLU A 409 -9.78 3.69 -16.03
CA GLU A 409 -9.26 2.83 -17.10
C GLU A 409 -9.96 3.11 -18.44
N PHE A 410 -11.27 3.38 -18.41
CA PHE A 410 -12.02 3.79 -19.59
C PHE A 410 -11.51 5.13 -20.14
N PHE A 411 -11.33 6.14 -19.27
CA PHE A 411 -10.74 7.41 -19.70
C PHE A 411 -9.31 7.25 -20.22
N ARG A 412 -8.49 6.40 -19.56
CA ARG A 412 -7.14 6.06 -20.00
C ARG A 412 -7.16 5.49 -21.43
N CYS A 413 -8.10 4.61 -21.72
CA CYS A 413 -8.31 4.05 -23.05
C CYS A 413 -8.65 5.16 -24.06
N LEU A 414 -9.66 6.00 -23.77
CA LEU A 414 -10.04 7.12 -24.66
C LEU A 414 -8.85 8.04 -24.97
N LEU A 415 -8.06 8.38 -23.95
CA LEU A 415 -6.88 9.24 -24.07
C LEU A 415 -5.78 8.57 -24.91
N THR A 416 -5.49 7.29 -24.66
CA THR A 416 -4.40 6.55 -25.31
C THR A 416 -4.72 6.26 -26.78
N GLU A 417 -5.97 5.90 -27.07
CA GLU A 417 -6.43 5.59 -28.42
C GLU A 417 -6.90 6.83 -29.20
N ASN A 418 -6.85 8.01 -28.57
CA ASN A 418 -7.32 9.28 -29.14
C ASN A 418 -8.75 9.17 -29.71
N LEU A 419 -9.63 8.55 -28.92
CA LEU A 419 -11.02 8.31 -29.30
C LEU A 419 -11.88 9.58 -29.13
N PRO A 420 -12.95 9.73 -29.91
CA PRO A 420 -13.88 10.84 -29.74
C PRO A 420 -14.59 10.77 -28.39
N VAL A 421 -14.98 11.93 -27.87
CA VAL A 421 -15.74 12.05 -26.61
C VAL A 421 -17.25 11.75 -26.82
N ALA A 422 -17.63 11.24 -28.00
CA ALA A 422 -19.02 11.18 -28.49
C ALA A 422 -19.54 9.75 -28.65
#